data_AF-A0A1C4IW65-F1
#
_entry.id   AF-A0A1C4IW65-F1
#
_cell.length_a   1.000
_cell.length_b   1.000
_cell.length_c   1.000
_cell.angle_alpha   90.00
_cell.angle_beta   90.00
_cell.angle_gamma   90.00
#
_symmetry.space_group_name_H-M   'P 1'
#
loop_
_entity.id
_entity.type
_entity.pdbx_description
1 polymer ?
#
loop_
_entity_poly.entity_id
_entity_poly.type
_entity_poly.pdbx_seq_one_letter_code
_entity_poly.pdbx_strand_id
1 'polypeptide(L)'
;MPRARTRGADTLRCPACGTRLLTQWVGHTAALHARVALPPPDEPHPLATAREEITGNPNRLVWCLPRNPYAPPRLRWTGARHPPDCPHQHLPDHNCPPAEPSTLF
;
A
#
# COMPACT_ATOMS: atom_id res chain seq x y z
N MET A 1 -31.78 -0.98 5.33
CA MET A 1 -30.66 -0.01 5.45
C MET A 1 -29.36 -0.72 5.08
N PRO A 2 -28.68 -0.39 3.97
CA PRO A 2 -27.40 -0.99 3.68
C PRO A 2 -26.39 -0.50 4.73
N ARG A 3 -25.73 -1.44 5.42
CA ARG A 3 -24.65 -1.12 6.38
C ARG A 3 -23.60 -0.30 5.66
N ALA A 4 -23.32 0.91 6.17
CA ALA A 4 -22.17 1.69 5.74
C ALA A 4 -20.93 0.82 5.92
N ARG A 5 -20.33 0.37 4.81
CA ARG A 5 -19.07 -0.38 4.87
C ARG A 5 -18.04 0.54 5.51
N THR A 6 -17.48 0.12 6.63
CA THR A 6 -16.39 0.78 7.32
C THR A 6 -15.25 0.95 6.31
N ARG A 7 -15.08 2.17 5.79
CA ARG A 7 -13.89 2.59 5.03
C ARG A 7 -12.73 2.84 6.01
N GLY A 8 -12.52 1.85 6.88
CA GLY A 8 -11.46 1.78 7.87
C GLY A 8 -10.26 1.07 7.25
N ALA A 9 -9.10 1.53 7.66
CA ALA A 9 -7.84 0.83 7.46
C ALA A 9 -7.79 -0.34 8.44
N ASP A 10 -7.86 -1.57 7.94
CA ASP A 10 -7.59 -2.75 8.78
C ASP A 10 -6.08 -3.01 8.76
N THR A 11 -5.49 -3.13 9.94
CA THR A 11 -4.10 -3.52 10.09
C THR A 11 -4.04 -5.02 10.38
N LEU A 12 -3.47 -5.77 9.43
CA LEU A 12 -3.38 -7.23 9.47
C LEU A 12 -1.93 -7.66 9.30
N ARG A 13 -1.61 -8.92 9.60
CA ARG A 13 -0.33 -9.51 9.20
C ARG A 13 -0.53 -10.38 7.96
N CYS A 14 0.41 -10.32 7.03
CA CYS A 14 0.41 -11.22 5.88
C CYS A 14 0.57 -12.66 6.39
N PRO A 15 -0.31 -13.60 6.02
CA PRO A 15 -0.21 -14.98 6.48
C PRO A 15 1.00 -15.73 5.89
N ALA A 16 1.53 -15.27 4.73
CA ALA A 16 2.65 -15.91 4.06
C ALA A 16 4.01 -15.42 4.58
N CYS A 17 4.20 -14.11 4.77
CA CYS A 17 5.49 -13.53 5.17
C CYS A 17 5.48 -12.79 6.52
N GLY A 18 4.34 -12.73 7.22
CA GLY A 18 4.23 -12.09 8.55
C GLY A 18 4.26 -10.55 8.56
N THR A 19 4.53 -9.91 7.42
CA THR A 19 4.62 -8.46 7.24
C THR A 19 3.34 -7.76 7.70
N ARG A 20 3.47 -6.64 8.42
CA ARG A 20 2.32 -5.79 8.77
C ARG A 20 1.76 -5.12 7.52
N LEU A 21 0.46 -5.29 7.32
CA LEU A 21 -0.27 -4.79 6.16
C LEU A 21 -1.28 -3.74 6.58
N LEU A 22 -1.46 -2.76 5.70
CA LEU A 22 -2.59 -1.86 5.67
C LEU A 22 -3.49 -2.28 4.50
N THR A 23 -4.74 -2.63 4.79
CA THR A 23 -5.73 -2.99 3.77
C THR A 23 -6.88 -1.99 3.73
N GLN A 24 -7.22 -1.49 2.54
CA GLN A 24 -8.26 -0.47 2.39
C GLN A 24 -8.88 -0.49 0.99
N TRP A 25 -10.19 -0.23 0.91
CA TRP A 25 -10.85 0.13 -0.35
C TRP A 25 -10.57 1.58 -0.70
N VAL A 26 -9.88 1.82 -1.81
CA VAL A 26 -9.46 3.15 -2.28
C VAL A 26 -10.27 3.55 -3.51
N GLY A 27 -11.05 4.63 -3.40
CA GLY A 27 -11.94 5.13 -4.46
C GLY A 27 -13.39 5.26 -4.01
N HIS A 28 -14.25 5.71 -4.94
CA HIS A 28 -15.69 5.90 -4.68
C HIS A 28 -16.57 4.98 -5.52
N THR A 29 -16.46 5.08 -6.85
CA THR A 29 -17.33 4.34 -7.80
C THR A 29 -16.72 3.00 -8.25
N ALA A 30 -15.40 2.97 -8.46
CA ALA A 30 -14.63 1.75 -8.78
C ALA A 30 -13.49 1.61 -7.77
N ALA A 31 -13.85 1.30 -6.53
CA ALA A 31 -12.87 1.21 -5.46
C ALA A 31 -11.95 -0.01 -5.67
N LEU A 32 -10.65 0.22 -5.57
CA LEU A 32 -9.63 -0.82 -5.62
C LEU A 32 -9.33 -1.29 -4.20
N HIS A 33 -9.22 -2.61 -4.00
CA HIS A 33 -8.85 -3.17 -2.71
C HIS A 33 -7.33 -3.19 -2.57
N ALA A 34 -6.78 -2.10 -2.04
CA ALA A 34 -5.35 -1.95 -1.83
C ALA A 34 -4.89 -2.78 -0.63
N ARG A 35 -3.76 -3.47 -0.78
CA ARG A 35 -3.04 -4.12 0.31
C ARG A 35 -1.59 -3.66 0.20
N VAL A 36 -1.09 -2.96 1.20
CA VAL A 36 0.29 -2.44 1.21
C VAL A 36 1.01 -2.87 2.47
N ALA A 37 2.32 -3.05 2.39
CA ALA A 37 3.14 -3.15 3.60
C ALA A 37 3.09 -1.82 4.35
N LEU A 38 2.94 -1.86 5.67
CA LEU A 38 2.86 -0.67 6.51
C LEU A 38 4.17 -0.45 7.27
N PRO A 39 5.11 0.35 6.73
CA PRO A 39 6.34 0.68 7.43
C PRO A 39 6.06 1.61 8.64
N PRO A 40 7.05 1.85 9.51
CA PRO A 40 7.02 2.91 10.52
C PRO A 40 6.70 4.29 9.90
N PRO A 41 6.11 5.22 10.67
CA PRO A 41 5.75 6.55 10.17
C PRO A 41 6.94 7.43 9.77
N ASP A 42 8.09 7.22 10.39
CA ASP A 42 9.28 8.05 10.19
C ASP A 42 10.18 7.57 9.05
N GLU A 43 9.83 6.43 8.42
CA GLU A 43 10.62 5.88 7.33
C GLU A 43 10.28 6.58 6.00
N PRO A 44 11.26 7.15 5.29
CA PRO A 44 11.00 7.81 4.01
C PRO A 44 10.74 6.78 2.91
N HIS A 45 9.66 6.96 2.17
CA HIS A 45 9.28 6.12 1.02
C HIS A 45 8.90 7.04 -0.15
N PRO A 46 9.88 7.56 -0.91
CA PRO A 46 9.63 8.49 -2.01
C PRO A 46 8.98 7.78 -3.21
N LEU A 47 8.22 8.55 -4.00
CA LEU A 47 7.45 8.02 -5.13
C LEU A 47 8.34 7.34 -6.19
N ALA A 48 9.54 7.86 -6.43
CA ALA A 48 10.47 7.29 -7.42
C ALA A 48 10.85 5.84 -7.06
N THR A 49 11.30 5.61 -5.82
CA THR A 49 11.68 4.28 -5.32
C THR A 49 10.50 3.29 -5.39
N ALA A 50 9.30 3.71 -4.95
CA ALA A 50 8.13 2.85 -5.02
C ALA A 50 7.72 2.48 -6.46
N ARG A 51 7.98 3.36 -7.45
CA ARG A 51 7.73 3.07 -8.87
C ARG A 51 8.78 2.14 -9.45
N GLU A 52 10.04 2.27 -9.04
CA GLU A 52 11.12 1.34 -9.42
C GLU A 52 10.79 -0.08 -8.95
N GLU A 53 10.27 -0.26 -7.73
CA GLU A 53 9.90 -1.59 -7.19
C GLU A 53 8.78 -2.32 -7.95
N ILE A 54 7.93 -1.59 -8.65
CA ILE A 54 6.87 -2.17 -9.48
C ILE A 54 7.22 -2.14 -10.97
N THR A 55 8.41 -1.65 -11.32
CA THR A 55 8.88 -1.64 -12.71
C THR A 55 8.96 -3.07 -13.23
N GLY A 56 8.28 -3.33 -14.35
CA GLY A 56 8.13 -4.68 -14.92
C GLY A 56 6.89 -5.44 -14.47
N ASN A 57 6.07 -4.89 -13.57
CA ASN A 57 4.77 -5.48 -13.19
C ASN A 57 3.62 -4.47 -13.42
N PRO A 58 2.96 -4.49 -14.58
CA PRO A 58 1.91 -3.52 -14.92
C PRO A 58 0.64 -3.65 -14.07
N ASN A 59 0.47 -4.75 -13.34
CA ASN A 59 -0.69 -5.00 -12.49
C ASN A 59 -0.49 -4.56 -11.04
N ARG A 60 0.68 -4.01 -10.69
CA ARG A 60 0.95 -3.44 -9.36
C ARG A 60 0.82 -1.93 -9.39
N LEU A 61 0.24 -1.39 -8.33
CA LEU A 61 0.01 0.02 -8.15
C LEU A 61 0.87 0.57 -7.01
N VAL A 62 1.07 1.89 -7.05
CA VAL A 62 1.64 2.67 -5.94
C VAL A 62 0.54 3.50 -5.30
N TRP A 63 0.60 3.59 -3.97
CA TRP A 63 -0.36 4.30 -3.15
C TRP A 63 0.35 5.37 -2.33
N CYS A 64 -0.21 6.57 -2.29
CA CYS A 64 0.23 7.62 -1.40
C CYS A 64 -0.45 7.44 -0.04
N LEU A 65 0.34 7.47 1.03
CA LEU A 65 -0.11 7.42 2.42
C LEU A 65 0.25 8.74 3.13
N PRO A 66 -0.64 9.74 3.13
CA PRO A 66 -0.51 10.88 4.02
C PRO A 66 -0.64 10.42 5.47
N ARG A 67 0.35 10.72 6.30
CA ARG A 67 0.27 10.47 7.75
C ARG A 67 -0.10 11.76 8.46
N ASN A 68 -1.33 11.78 8.96
CA ASN A 68 -1.79 12.82 9.87
C ASN A 68 -1.85 12.20 11.28
N PRO A 69 -1.17 12.77 12.30
CA PRO A 69 -1.19 12.22 13.64
C PRO A 69 -2.59 12.19 14.28
N TYR A 70 -3.52 13.00 13.76
CA TYR A 70 -4.89 13.15 14.29
C TYR A 70 -5.96 12.44 13.45
N ALA A 71 -5.59 11.74 12.38
CA ALA A 71 -6.54 11.04 11.52
C ALA A 71 -6.07 9.62 11.20
N PRO A 72 -7.00 8.67 11.01
CA PRO A 72 -6.62 7.31 10.61
C PRO A 72 -5.91 7.32 9.25
N PRO A 73 -4.96 6.38 9.02
CA PRO A 73 -4.26 6.27 7.75
C PRO A 73 -5.25 6.01 6.60
N ARG A 74 -5.09 6.78 5.52
CA ARG A 74 -5.90 6.66 4.30
C ARG A 74 -5.02 6.63 3.07
N LEU A 75 -5.15 5.58 2.28
CA LEU A 75 -4.45 5.42 1.02
C LEU A 75 -5.12 6.28 -0.05
N ARG A 76 -4.29 6.83 -0.92
CA ARG A 76 -4.70 7.61 -2.10
C ARG A 76 -3.99 7.06 -3.32
N TRP A 77 -4.68 7.03 -4.45
CA TRP A 77 -4.09 6.57 -5.70
C TRP A 77 -3.09 7.60 -6.26
N THR A 78 -1.88 7.16 -6.61
CA THR A 78 -0.85 7.97 -7.30
C THR A 78 -1.05 8.01 -8.82
N GLY A 79 -2.28 8.29 -9.27
CA GLY A 79 -2.59 8.41 -10.70
C GLY A 79 -1.99 9.67 -11.34
N ALA A 80 -2.41 9.97 -12.57
CA ALA A 80 -1.85 11.07 -13.38
C ALA A 80 -1.90 12.48 -12.73
N ARG A 81 -2.79 12.71 -11.76
CA ARG A 81 -2.94 13.99 -11.06
C ARG A 81 -2.10 14.11 -9.79
N HIS A 82 -1.32 13.09 -9.47
CA HIS A 82 -0.50 13.06 -8.26
C HIS A 82 0.80 13.84 -8.47
N PRO A 83 1.15 14.80 -7.59
CA PRO A 83 2.39 15.56 -7.74
C PRO A 83 3.62 14.66 -7.60
N PRO A 84 4.68 14.88 -8.40
CA PRO A 84 5.91 14.07 -8.33
C PRO A 84 6.66 14.28 -7.00
N ASP A 85 6.70 15.51 -6.48
CA ASP A 85 7.42 15.89 -5.25
C ASP A 85 6.55 15.78 -3.99
N CYS A 86 5.65 14.80 -3.94
CA CYS A 86 4.78 14.64 -2.77
C CYS A 86 5.61 14.16 -1.55
N PRO A 87 5.53 14.83 -0.39
CA PRO A 87 6.33 14.50 0.79
C PRO A 87 5.82 13.28 1.58
N HIS A 88 4.70 12.68 1.16
CA HIS A 88 4.10 11.55 1.85
C HIS A 88 4.81 10.22 1.52
N GLN A 89 4.56 9.18 2.32
CA GLN A 89 5.04 7.83 2.02
C GLN A 89 4.31 7.26 0.80
N HIS A 90 5.04 6.63 -0.11
CA HIS A 90 4.53 5.95 -1.29
C HIS A 90 4.77 4.46 -1.16
N LEU A 91 3.70 3.69 -1.10
CA LEU A 91 3.74 2.28 -0.79
C LEU A 91 3.24 1.51 -2.01
N PRO A 92 4.06 0.61 -2.60
CA PRO A 92 3.58 -0.27 -3.65
C PRO A 92 2.65 -1.35 -3.07
N ASP A 93 1.86 -1.98 -3.93
CA ASP A 93 1.07 -3.15 -3.56
C ASP A 93 1.96 -4.19 -2.88
N HIS A 94 1.48 -4.79 -1.80
CA HIS A 94 2.21 -5.80 -1.06
C HIS A 94 2.50 -7.00 -1.96
N ASN A 95 3.79 -7.27 -2.15
CA ASN A 95 4.27 -8.51 -2.74
C ASN A 95 5.04 -9.26 -1.67
N CYS A 96 4.73 -10.55 -1.49
CA CYS A 96 5.53 -11.39 -0.61
C CYS A 96 6.89 -11.61 -1.28
N PRO A 97 8.00 -11.54 -0.53
CA PRO A 97 9.27 -12.03 -1.07
C PRO A 97 9.09 -13.52 -1.44
N PRO A 98 9.71 -13.97 -2.55
CA PRO A 98 9.70 -15.39 -2.87
C PRO A 98 10.26 -16.18 -1.69
N ALA A 99 9.62 -17.30 -1.35
CA ALA A 99 10.18 -18.22 -0.37
C ALA A 99 11.58 -18.63 -0.84
N GLU A 100 12.57 -18.61 0.06
CA GLU A 100 13.90 -19.11 -0.26
C GLU A 100 13.74 -20.53 -0.84
N PRO A 101 14.34 -20.82 -2.02
CA PRO A 101 14.25 -22.15 -2.59
C PRO A 101 14.91 -23.10 -1.59
N SER A 102 14.11 -23.93 -0.95
CA SER A 102 14.59 -25.04 -0.14
C SER A 102 15.25 -26.03 -1.10
N THR A 103 16.56 -25.89 -1.29
CA THR A 103 17.41 -26.87 -1.97
C THR A 103 17.48 -28.13 -1.10
N LEU A 104 16.41 -28.92 -1.15
CA LEU A 104 16.45 -30.34 -0.83
C LEU A 104 16.86 -31.05 -2.12
N PHE A 105 18.18 -31.14 -2.32
CA PHE A 105 18.78 -32.14 -3.18
C PHE A 105 19.07 -33.39 -2.35
#